data_AF-A0AA40M2S5-F1
#
_entry.id   AF-A0AA40M2S5-F1
#
_cell.length_a   1.000
_cell.length_b   1.000
_cell.length_c   1.000
_cell.angle_alpha   90.00
_cell.angle_beta   90.00
_cell.angle_gamma   90.00
#
_symmetry.space_group_name_H-M   'P 1'
#
loop_
_entity.id
_entity.type
_entity.pdbx_description
1 polymer ?
#
loop_
_entity_poly.entity_id
_entity_poly.type
_entity_poly.pdbx_seq_one_letter_code
_entity_poly.pdbx_strand_id
1 'polypeptide(L)'
;HLGVDWYAEGGILTKPTVFGMMNGRPQVGGEAGPEAVLPIEKLSNILVDTFKNMGVEKPIIIQLDGRTIARVTAPYMSEELSFRNKRRF
;
A
#
# COMPACT_ATOMS: atom_id res chain seq x y z
N HIS A 1 26.26 29.50 10.13
CA HIS A 1 25.18 28.50 10.12
C HIS A 1 25.36 27.59 8.93
N LEU A 2 25.12 26.28 9.08
CA LEU A 2 25.07 25.34 7.95
C LEU A 2 23.66 25.43 7.35
N GLY A 3 23.56 25.62 6.03
CA GLY A 3 22.28 25.56 5.32
C GLY A 3 21.84 24.11 5.21
N VAL A 4 20.84 23.73 6.01
CA VAL A 4 20.25 22.40 6.00
C VAL A 4 18.77 22.53 5.72
N ASP A 5 18.33 21.96 4.59
CA ASP A 5 16.92 21.82 4.25
C ASP A 5 16.42 20.45 4.74
N TRP A 6 15.35 20.46 5.51
CA TRP A 6 14.78 19.26 6.12
C TRP A 6 13.59 18.75 5.31
N TYR A 7 13.71 17.53 4.79
CA TYR A 7 12.68 16.88 3.98
C TYR A 7 12.00 15.73 4.75
N ALA A 8 11.39 16.05 5.89
CA ALA A 8 10.76 15.07 6.78
C ALA A 8 9.59 14.33 6.12
N GLU A 9 8.96 14.93 5.11
CA GLU A 9 7.86 14.33 4.35
C GLU A 9 8.31 13.25 3.35
N GLY A 10 9.62 13.07 3.19
CA GLY A 10 10.23 12.26 2.14
C GLY A 10 10.64 13.09 0.93
N GLY A 11 11.06 12.40 -0.13
CA GLY A 11 11.51 13.02 -1.37
C GLY A 11 11.75 12.00 -2.48
N ILE A 12 12.03 12.51 -3.68
CA ILE A 12 12.41 11.70 -4.85
C ILE A 12 13.88 11.95 -5.16
N LEU A 13 14.67 10.88 -5.19
CA LEU A 13 16.04 10.88 -5.67
C LEU A 13 16.00 10.80 -7.20
N THR A 14 16.26 11.92 -7.87
CA THR A 14 16.26 12.00 -9.34
C THR A 14 17.65 11.85 -9.95
N LYS A 15 18.67 11.72 -9.11
CA LYS A 15 20.09 11.56 -9.45
C LYS A 15 20.78 10.74 -8.36
N PRO A 16 21.94 10.11 -8.64
CA PRO A 16 22.71 9.41 -7.63
C PRO A 16 22.96 10.29 -6.40
N THR A 17 22.48 9.83 -5.24
CA THR A 17 22.47 10.59 -3.99
C THR A 17 23.05 9.74 -2.87
N VAL A 18 24.06 10.26 -2.16
CA VAL A 18 24.63 9.62 -0.97
C VAL A 18 23.77 9.97 0.24
N PHE A 19 23.22 8.95 0.92
CA PHE A 19 22.37 9.15 2.11
C PHE A 19 23.02 8.69 3.41
N GLY A 20 24.21 8.08 3.36
CA GLY A 20 24.97 7.71 4.54
C GLY A 20 26.28 6.99 4.23
N MET A 21 27.00 6.62 5.29
CA MET A 21 28.22 5.82 5.23
C MET A 21 28.08 4.63 6.17
N MET A 22 28.39 3.42 5.69
CA MET A 22 28.41 2.20 6.50
C MET A 22 29.69 1.42 6.22
N ASN A 23 30.46 1.10 7.28
CA ASN A 23 31.75 0.39 7.19
C ASN A 23 32.73 1.01 6.17
N GLY A 24 32.80 2.35 6.12
CA GLY A 24 33.68 3.07 5.19
C GLY A 24 33.20 3.09 3.74
N ARG A 25 32.00 2.59 3.44
CA ARG A 25 31.41 2.61 2.10
C ARG A 25 30.22 3.57 2.04
N PRO A 26 30.13 4.42 1.02
CA PRO A 26 28.95 5.26 0.81
C PRO A 26 27.75 4.40 0.47
N GLN A 27 26.60 4.75 1.03
CA GLN A 27 25.30 4.21 0.62
C GLN A 27 24.66 5.21 -0.34
N VAL A 28 24.39 4.75 -1.55
CA VAL A 28 23.91 5.56 -2.67
C VAL A 28 22.58 4.99 -3.15
N GLY A 29 21.66 5.88 -3.50
CA GLY A 29 20.40 5.55 -4.16
C GLY A 29 20.12 6.53 -5.31
N GLY A 30 19.09 6.26 -6.09
CA GLY A 30 18.70 7.06 -7.27
C GLY A 30 19.51 6.73 -8.52
N GLU A 31 20.15 5.56 -8.59
CA GLU A 31 20.86 5.06 -9.77
C GLU A 31 19.96 4.38 -10.79
N ALA A 32 18.80 3.85 -10.37
CA ALA A 32 17.87 3.13 -11.24
C ALA A 32 16.75 4.04 -11.79
N GLY A 33 17.01 5.35 -11.90
CA GLY A 33 16.02 6.36 -12.24
C GLY A 33 15.40 7.00 -10.98
N PRO A 34 14.21 7.61 -11.09
CA PRO A 34 13.56 8.24 -9.94
C PRO A 34 13.20 7.22 -8.85
N GLU A 35 13.80 7.39 -7.67
CA GLU A 35 13.56 6.54 -6.50
C GLU A 35 12.93 7.35 -5.35
N ALA A 36 12.00 6.77 -4.60
CA ALA A 36 11.33 7.46 -3.50
C ALA A 36 11.99 7.12 -2.14
N VAL A 37 12.25 8.15 -1.34
CA VAL A 37 12.56 8.02 0.09
C VAL A 37 11.33 8.50 0.85
N LEU A 38 10.76 7.61 1.67
CA LEU A 38 9.46 7.84 2.30
C LEU A 38 9.52 7.53 3.80
N PRO A 39 8.82 8.31 4.63
CA PRO A 39 8.57 7.94 6.02
C PRO A 39 7.85 6.59 6.12
N ILE A 40 8.23 5.79 7.12
CA ILE A 40 7.74 4.41 7.29
C ILE A 40 6.21 4.38 7.48
N GLU A 41 5.66 5.37 8.18
CA GLU A 41 4.23 5.50 8.44
C GLU A 41 3.39 5.69 7.18
N LYS A 42 3.99 6.15 6.06
CA LYS A 42 3.28 6.30 4.77
C LYS A 42 3.22 5.00 3.96
N LEU A 43 4.11 4.04 4.23
CA LEU A 43 4.25 2.82 3.42
C LEU A 43 2.96 2.00 3.39
N SER A 44 2.30 1.81 4.54
CA SER A 44 1.08 1.01 4.62
C SER A 44 -0.06 1.61 3.80
N ASN A 45 -0.21 2.92 3.80
CA ASN A 45 -1.27 3.60 3.05
C ASN A 45 -1.05 3.44 1.54
N ILE A 46 0.19 3.64 1.08
CA ILE A 46 0.55 3.43 -0.33
C ILE A 46 0.19 2.01 -0.77
N LEU A 47 0.60 1.00 0.01
CA LEU A 47 0.30 -0.40 -0.31
C LEU A 47 -1.21 -0.67 -0.36
N VAL A 48 -1.96 -0.17 0.63
CA VAL A 48 -3.42 -0.32 0.67
C VAL A 48 -4.07 0.31 -0.54
N ASP A 49 -3.64 1.51 -0.93
CA ASP A 49 -4.21 2.21 -2.08
C ASP A 49 -3.82 1.55 -3.40
N THR A 50 -2.59 1.04 -3.53
CA THR A 50 -2.20 0.20 -4.65
C THR A 50 -3.10 -1.03 -4.76
N PHE A 51 -3.35 -1.76 -3.66
CA PHE A 51 -4.22 -2.94 -3.68
C PHE A 51 -5.67 -2.61 -4.05
N LYS A 52 -6.22 -1.50 -3.56
CA LYS A 52 -7.55 -1.02 -3.98
C LYS A 52 -7.58 -0.75 -5.48
N ASN A 53 -6.58 -0.05 -6.00
CA ASN A 53 -6.51 0.33 -7.42
C ASN A 53 -6.27 -0.86 -8.34
N MET A 54 -5.60 -1.90 -7.85
CA MET A 54 -5.42 -3.17 -8.57
C MET A 54 -6.68 -4.05 -8.55
N GLY A 55 -7.78 -3.62 -7.92
CA GLY A 55 -8.97 -4.46 -7.75
C GLY A 55 -8.69 -5.69 -6.87
N VAL A 56 -7.62 -5.66 -6.06
CA VAL A 56 -7.37 -6.70 -5.06
C VAL A 56 -8.35 -6.50 -3.93
N GLU A 57 -9.52 -7.08 -4.13
CA GLU A 57 -10.61 -6.98 -3.20
C GLU A 57 -10.34 -7.88 -2.00
N LYS A 58 -10.45 -7.28 -0.81
CA LYS A 58 -10.29 -8.03 0.43
C LYS A 58 -11.38 -9.10 0.47
N PRO A 59 -11.02 -10.38 0.64
CA PRO A 59 -12.01 -11.42 0.82
C PRO A 59 -12.82 -11.13 2.09
N ILE A 60 -14.13 -11.27 2.00
CA ILE A 60 -14.97 -11.41 3.18
C ILE A 60 -14.84 -12.87 3.61
N ILE A 61 -14.40 -13.08 4.84
CA ILE A 61 -14.33 -14.41 5.47
C ILE A 61 -15.59 -14.60 6.29
N ILE A 62 -16.41 -15.57 5.91
CA ILE A 62 -17.60 -15.96 6.68
C ILE A 62 -17.20 -17.10 7.60
N GLN A 63 -17.35 -16.88 8.91
CA GLN A 63 -17.05 -17.88 9.94
C GLN A 63 -18.31 -18.31 10.69
N LEU A 64 -18.38 -19.60 11.02
CA LEU A 64 -19.38 -20.20 11.90
C LEU A 64 -18.65 -21.09 12.90
N ASP A 65 -18.92 -20.90 14.18
CA ASP A 65 -18.32 -21.67 15.29
C ASP A 65 -16.79 -21.74 15.25
N GLY A 66 -16.15 -20.63 14.85
CA GLY A 66 -14.69 -20.54 14.73
C GLY A 66 -14.10 -21.25 13.51
N ARG A 67 -14.92 -21.72 12.55
CA ARG A 67 -14.48 -22.31 11.28
C ARG A 67 -14.88 -21.42 10.11
N THR A 68 -13.98 -21.25 9.15
CA THR A 68 -14.28 -20.58 7.88
C THR A 68 -15.18 -21.47 7.02
N ILE A 69 -16.36 -20.97 6.66
CA ILE A 69 -17.33 -21.68 5.82
C ILE A 69 -17.42 -21.12 4.40
N ALA A 70 -16.95 -19.88 4.17
CA ALA A 70 -16.82 -19.31 2.84
C ALA A 70 -15.79 -18.17 2.80
N ARG A 71 -15.14 -18.01 1.65
CA ARG A 71 -14.31 -16.85 1.29
C ARG A 71 -14.89 -16.27 0.01
N VAL A 72 -15.42 -15.05 0.08
CA VAL A 72 -16.15 -14.43 -1.05
C VAL A 72 -15.61 -13.04 -1.31
N THR A 73 -15.52 -12.65 -2.58
CA THR A 73 -15.09 -11.32 -3.00
C THR A 73 -16.27 -10.35 -2.97
N ALA A 74 -16.12 -9.19 -2.34
CA ALA A 74 -17.22 -8.31 -1.92
C ALA A 74 -18.11 -7.66 -3.02
N PRO A 75 -17.65 -7.27 -4.22
CA PRO A 75 -18.40 -6.35 -5.09
C PRO A 75 -19.61 -7.02 -5.76
N TYR A 76 -19.59 -8.34 -5.95
CA TYR A 76 -20.68 -9.07 -6.60
C TYR A 76 -21.81 -9.42 -5.62
N MET A 77 -21.59 -9.34 -4.30
CA MET A 77 -22.60 -9.68 -3.30
C MET A 77 -23.65 -8.58 -3.10
N SER A 78 -23.30 -7.29 -3.14
CA SER A 78 -24.31 -6.22 -3.01
C SER A 78 -25.33 -6.30 -4.14
N GLU A 79 -24.86 -6.62 -5.34
CA GLU A 79 -25.70 -6.81 -6.51
C GLU A 79 -26.56 -8.07 -6.38
N GLU A 80 -25.98 -9.25 -6.10
CA GLU A 80 -26.73 -10.50 -5.90
C GLU A 80 -27.72 -10.45 -4.73
N LEU A 81 -27.35 -9.83 -3.60
CA LEU A 81 -28.23 -9.67 -2.44
C LEU A 81 -29.38 -8.72 -2.75
N SER A 82 -29.13 -7.65 -3.50
CA SER A 82 -30.20 -6.75 -3.97
C SER A 82 -31.16 -7.48 -4.91
N PHE A 83 -30.65 -8.33 -5.81
CA PHE A 83 -31.47 -9.15 -6.72
C PHE A 83 -32.25 -10.23 -5.99
N ARG A 84 -31.68 -10.83 -4.94
CA ARG A 84 -32.34 -11.85 -4.13
C ARG A 84 -33.45 -11.25 -3.28
N ASN A 85 -33.22 -10.07 -2.71
CA ASN A 85 -34.23 -9.38 -1.89
C ASN A 85 -35.41 -8.87 -2.74
N LYS A 86 -35.13 -8.45 -3.99
CA LYS A 86 -36.18 -8.07 -4.97
C LYS A 86 -37.02 -9.23 -5.49
N ARG A 87 -36.53 -10.48 -5.43
CA ARG A 87 -37.28 -11.68 -5.85
C ARG A 87 -38.17 -12.27 -4.75
N ARG A 88 -38.23 -11.63 -3.57
CA ARG A 88 -39.05 -12.06 -2.42
C ARG A 88 -40.31 -11.23 -2.19
N PHE A 89 -40.67 -10.35 -3.13
CA PHE A 89 -41.95 -9.65 -3.17
C PHE A 89 -42.55 -9.71 -4.57
#